data_AF-A0A1U7H9K5-F1
#
_entry.id   AF-A0A1U7H9K5-F1
#
_cell.length_a   1.000
_cell.length_b   1.000
_cell.length_c   1.000
_cell.angle_alpha   90.00
_cell.angle_beta   90.00
_cell.angle_gamma   90.00
#
_symmetry.space_group_name_H-M   'P 1'
#
loop_
_entity.id
_entity.type
_entity.pdbx_description
1 polymer ?
#
loop_
_entity_poly.entity_id
_entity_poly.type
_entity_poly.pdbx_seq_one_letter_code
_entity_poly.pdbx_strand_id
1 'polypeptide(L)'
;MTTWVYDVTLTGIVNQQRFQRPGQLVISNDSIVNPQGTSNDVNFWEVGLFSSDVPSLGPANPQGTGAITFVTNNALLGRSPVDTVYEAYDSQTNTVYIGPDPQTLSYGQNQFSSGGLLSTPGLISSGYMALQPQNDNSILGAIDFSGPGGGYQAQFSGTLVQVV
;
A
#
# COMPACT_ATOMS: atom_id res chain seq x y z
N MET A 1 -0.96 20.16 -5.80
CA MET A 1 -0.71 18.87 -5.13
C MET A 1 -1.51 18.90 -3.85
N THR A 2 -2.27 17.86 -3.61
CA THR A 2 -3.07 17.66 -2.41
C THR A 2 -2.77 16.25 -1.92
N THR A 3 -2.43 16.12 -0.66
CA THR A 3 -2.14 14.85 0.00
C THR A 3 -3.14 14.64 1.14
N TRP A 4 -3.78 13.48 1.16
CA TRP A 4 -4.70 13.03 2.20
C TRP A 4 -4.02 11.96 3.04
N VAL A 5 -4.03 12.15 4.35
CA VAL A 5 -3.48 11.20 5.31
C VAL A 5 -4.62 10.66 6.15
N TYR A 6 -4.73 9.33 6.21
CA TYR A 6 -5.72 8.61 6.99
C TYR A 6 -5.01 7.76 8.03
N ASP A 7 -5.48 7.84 9.27
CA ASP A 7 -5.17 6.81 10.26
C ASP A 7 -6.09 5.63 10.01
N VAL A 8 -5.50 4.44 9.82
CA VAL A 8 -6.23 3.22 9.48
C VAL A 8 -6.01 2.16 10.55
N THR A 9 -6.99 1.28 10.72
CA THR A 9 -6.81 0.01 11.47
C THR A 9 -6.91 -1.15 10.51
N LEU A 10 -5.81 -1.88 10.32
CA LEU A 10 -5.76 -3.10 9.54
C LEU A 10 -6.17 -4.29 10.39
N THR A 11 -7.08 -5.11 9.90
CA THR A 11 -7.48 -6.38 10.50
C THR A 11 -7.42 -7.47 9.44
N GLY A 12 -6.72 -8.56 9.71
CA GLY A 12 -6.43 -9.51 8.65
C GLY A 12 -5.84 -10.82 9.10
N ILE A 13 -5.39 -11.59 8.12
CA ILE A 13 -4.67 -12.86 8.25
C ILE A 13 -3.42 -12.78 7.38
N VAL A 14 -2.26 -13.07 7.98
CA VAL A 14 -1.01 -13.29 7.26
C VAL A 14 -0.47 -14.65 7.65
N ASN A 15 -0.18 -15.53 6.68
CA ASN A 15 0.28 -16.89 6.96
C ASN A 15 -0.53 -17.63 8.04
N GLN A 16 -1.86 -17.54 7.95
CA GLN A 16 -2.80 -18.14 8.91
C GLN A 16 -2.80 -17.51 10.32
N GLN A 17 -1.98 -16.48 10.57
CA GLN A 17 -2.00 -15.71 11.80
C GLN A 17 -2.92 -14.50 11.65
N ARG A 18 -3.92 -14.40 12.53
CA ARG A 18 -4.77 -13.21 12.62
C ARG A 18 -3.99 -12.06 13.24
N PHE A 19 -4.22 -10.85 12.73
CA PHE A 19 -3.66 -9.64 13.29
C PHE A 19 -4.67 -8.50 13.26
N GLN A 20 -4.48 -7.53 14.16
CA GLN A 20 -5.13 -6.23 14.12
C GLN A 20 -4.08 -5.19 14.52
N ARG A 21 -3.91 -4.13 13.72
CA ARG A 21 -2.90 -3.11 13.99
C ARG A 21 -3.21 -1.74 13.38
N PRO A 22 -2.73 -0.66 14.01
CA PRO A 22 -2.81 0.66 13.41
C PRO A 22 -1.83 0.79 12.24
N GLY A 23 -2.14 1.67 11.32
CA GLY A 23 -1.28 2.08 10.23
C GLY A 23 -1.68 3.46 9.72
N GLN A 24 -0.98 3.90 8.68
CA GLN A 24 -1.25 5.15 7.99
C GLN A 24 -1.39 4.88 6.51
N LEU A 25 -2.48 5.38 5.92
CA LEU A 25 -2.68 5.43 4.48
C LEU A 25 -2.48 6.87 4.02
N VAL A 26 -1.62 7.06 3.04
CA VAL A 26 -1.33 8.33 2.39
C VAL A 26 -1.78 8.21 0.94
N ILE A 27 -2.59 9.16 0.48
CA ILE A 27 -3.01 9.28 -0.92
C ILE A 27 -2.60 10.67 -1.39
N SER A 28 -2.01 10.79 -2.57
CA SER A 28 -1.61 12.07 -3.16
C SER A 28 -2.05 12.13 -4.62
N ASN A 29 -2.46 13.30 -5.09
CA ASN A 29 -2.79 13.53 -6.51
C ASN A 29 -1.61 14.12 -7.31
N ASP A 30 -0.37 13.85 -6.90
CA ASP A 30 0.77 14.29 -7.69
C ASP A 30 0.72 13.61 -9.05
N SER A 31 0.45 14.39 -10.09
CA SER A 31 0.52 13.92 -11.46
C SER A 31 1.97 13.59 -11.76
N ILE A 32 2.35 12.32 -11.69
CA ILE A 32 3.68 11.91 -12.14
C ILE A 32 3.72 12.03 -13.65
N VAL A 33 4.14 13.20 -14.13
CA VAL A 33 4.65 13.37 -15.48
C VAL A 33 6.04 12.74 -15.50
N ASN A 34 6.12 11.45 -15.80
CA ASN A 34 7.36 10.80 -16.21
C ASN A 34 7.44 10.85 -17.76
N PRO A 35 8.27 11.73 -18.37
CA PRO A 35 8.41 11.80 -19.82
C PRO A 35 9.28 10.67 -20.42
N GLN A 36 9.78 9.71 -19.62
CA GLN A 36 10.78 8.71 -20.05
C GLN A 36 10.53 7.28 -19.51
N GLY A 37 9.52 7.05 -18.68
CA GLY A 37 9.10 5.71 -18.23
C GLY A 37 8.01 5.13 -19.13
N THR A 38 7.93 3.80 -19.21
CA THR A 38 6.86 3.11 -19.95
C THR A 38 5.53 3.44 -19.31
N SER A 39 4.74 4.31 -19.94
CA SER A 39 3.39 4.66 -19.51
C SER A 39 2.47 3.44 -19.60
N ASN A 40 2.47 2.58 -18.58
CA ASN A 40 1.32 1.74 -18.29
C ASN A 40 0.32 2.64 -17.56
N ASP A 41 -0.33 3.52 -18.34
CA ASP A 41 -1.44 4.40 -17.96
C ASP A 41 -1.23 5.24 -16.68
N VAL A 42 -0.94 6.53 -16.86
CA VAL A 42 -0.93 7.62 -15.86
C VAL A 42 -1.62 7.24 -14.54
N ASN A 43 -0.86 6.65 -13.60
CA ASN A 43 -1.34 6.44 -12.22
C ASN A 43 -1.77 7.83 -11.71
N PHE A 44 -3.07 8.01 -11.52
CA PHE A 44 -3.65 9.31 -11.16
C PHE A 44 -3.32 9.67 -9.71
N TRP A 45 -2.96 8.65 -8.92
CA TRP A 45 -2.71 8.78 -7.51
C TRP A 45 -1.35 8.19 -7.14
N GLU A 46 -0.77 8.73 -6.08
CA GLU A 46 0.26 8.03 -5.34
C GLU A 46 -0.33 7.54 -4.04
N VAL A 47 -0.12 6.27 -3.71
CA VAL A 47 -0.63 5.65 -2.51
C VAL A 47 0.52 5.05 -1.72
N GLY A 48 0.53 5.30 -0.41
CA GLY A 48 1.40 4.65 0.56
C GLY A 48 0.60 4.08 1.72
N LEU A 49 0.84 2.84 2.09
CA LEU A 49 0.30 2.20 3.29
C LEU A 49 1.45 1.71 4.16
N PHE A 50 1.51 2.23 5.39
CA PHE A 50 2.59 1.95 6.32
C PHE A 50 2.03 1.47 7.65
N SER A 51 2.58 0.37 8.15
CA SER A 51 2.20 -0.20 9.44
C SER A 51 3.34 -1.04 9.99
N SER A 52 3.85 -0.68 11.16
CA SER A 52 4.96 -1.37 11.84
C SER A 52 4.88 -1.16 13.36
N ASP A 53 5.33 -2.13 14.15
CA ASP A 53 5.45 -2.02 15.61
C ASP A 53 6.70 -1.22 16.01
N VAL A 54 7.61 -1.03 15.06
CA VAL A 54 8.89 -0.35 15.27
C VAL A 54 9.02 0.81 14.27
N PRO A 55 8.43 1.98 14.56
CA PRO A 55 8.49 3.15 13.68
C PRO A 55 9.93 3.61 13.38
N SER A 56 10.86 3.39 14.31
CA SER A 56 12.25 3.85 14.20
C SER A 56 13.07 3.15 13.12
N LEU A 57 12.62 2.01 12.59
CA LEU A 57 13.30 1.29 11.51
C LEU A 57 12.92 1.80 10.11
N GLY A 58 12.01 2.78 10.05
CA GLY A 58 11.55 3.38 8.82
C GLY A 58 10.60 2.49 8.01
N PRO A 59 10.00 3.04 6.94
CA PRO A 59 8.99 2.33 6.16
C PRO A 59 9.56 1.11 5.45
N ALA A 60 10.83 1.07 5.05
CA ALA A 60 11.39 -0.05 4.29
C ALA A 60 11.51 -1.39 5.05
N ASN A 61 11.20 -1.43 6.36
CA ASN A 61 11.35 -2.63 7.18
C ASN A 61 10.17 -2.82 8.14
N PRO A 62 9.00 -3.26 7.64
CA PRO A 62 7.82 -3.46 8.48
C PRO A 62 8.05 -4.62 9.46
N GLN A 63 7.90 -4.37 10.77
CA GLN A 63 8.06 -5.38 11.83
C GLN A 63 6.78 -5.59 12.65
N GLY A 64 6.58 -6.83 13.13
CA GLY A 64 5.35 -7.25 13.82
C GLY A 64 4.42 -8.07 12.91
N THR A 65 3.58 -8.93 13.48
CA THR A 65 2.64 -9.75 12.67
C THR A 65 1.66 -8.86 11.91
N GLY A 66 1.59 -9.01 10.60
CA GLY A 66 0.71 -8.24 9.73
C GLY A 66 1.24 -6.85 9.38
N ALA A 67 2.51 -6.56 9.69
CA ALA A 67 3.15 -5.30 9.35
C ALA A 67 3.23 -5.22 7.84
N ILE A 68 3.11 -4.01 7.29
CA ILE A 68 3.14 -3.83 5.85
C ILE A 68 3.73 -2.46 5.51
N THR A 69 4.48 -2.47 4.42
CA THR A 69 4.86 -1.28 3.69
C THR A 69 4.50 -1.51 2.24
N PHE A 70 3.66 -0.64 1.72
CA PHE A 70 3.23 -0.68 0.33
C PHE A 70 3.22 0.74 -0.24
N VAL A 71 3.79 0.93 -1.41
CA VAL A 71 3.88 2.21 -2.13
C VAL A 71 3.71 2.01 -3.63
N THR A 72 3.04 2.95 -4.30
CA THR A 72 2.74 2.87 -5.75
C THR A 72 3.86 3.40 -6.62
N ASN A 73 4.28 4.63 -6.36
CA ASN A 73 5.40 5.23 -7.06
C ASN A 73 6.13 6.22 -6.15
N ASN A 74 7.38 6.45 -6.52
CA ASN A 74 8.47 6.69 -5.61
C ASN A 74 8.56 8.13 -5.04
N ALA A 75 7.52 8.99 -5.02
CA ALA A 75 7.70 10.35 -4.46
C ALA A 75 7.93 10.36 -2.95
N LEU A 76 7.47 9.34 -2.21
CA LEU A 76 7.73 9.22 -0.77
C LEU A 76 9.18 8.78 -0.46
N LEU A 77 9.92 8.20 -1.42
CA LEU A 77 11.24 7.58 -1.21
C LEU A 77 12.32 7.93 -2.26
N GLY A 78 12.00 8.71 -3.31
CA GLY A 78 12.89 9.14 -4.40
C GLY A 78 12.61 8.44 -5.74
N ARG A 79 12.34 9.21 -6.82
CA ARG A 79 11.87 8.75 -8.15
C ARG A 79 12.58 7.49 -8.71
N SER A 80 11.81 6.48 -9.14
CA SER A 80 12.29 5.33 -9.94
C SER A 80 12.01 5.57 -11.43
N PRO A 81 12.90 5.14 -12.34
CA PRO A 81 12.62 5.15 -13.79
C PRO A 81 11.67 4.02 -14.24
N VAL A 82 11.30 3.11 -13.32
CA VAL A 82 10.48 1.93 -13.58
C VAL A 82 9.23 2.01 -12.70
N ASP A 83 8.04 1.89 -13.29
CA ASP A 83 6.77 1.82 -12.55
C ASP A 83 6.71 0.53 -11.75
N THR A 84 6.28 0.59 -10.49
CA THR A 84 6.28 -0.58 -9.59
C THR A 84 4.90 -1.16 -9.35
N VAL A 85 3.86 -0.44 -9.76
CA VAL A 85 2.46 -0.84 -9.61
C VAL A 85 1.61 -0.37 -10.79
N TYR A 86 0.48 -1.03 -10.95
CA TYR A 86 -0.62 -0.66 -11.84
C TYR A 86 -1.84 -0.21 -11.03
N GLU A 87 -2.54 0.82 -11.53
CA GLU A 87 -3.80 1.33 -10.96
C GLU A 87 -4.99 1.12 -11.91
N ALA A 88 -6.15 0.79 -11.34
CA ALA A 88 -7.43 0.79 -12.04
C ALA A 88 -8.51 1.46 -11.18
N TYR A 89 -9.48 2.11 -11.83
CA TYR A 89 -10.60 2.74 -11.12
C TYR A 89 -11.94 2.19 -11.61
N ASP A 90 -12.76 1.73 -10.67
CA ASP A 90 -14.14 1.34 -10.90
C ASP A 90 -15.10 2.42 -10.39
N SER A 91 -15.67 3.16 -11.35
CA SER A 91 -16.65 4.21 -11.08
C SER A 91 -18.00 3.73 -10.52
N GLN A 92 -18.36 2.46 -10.69
CA GLN A 92 -19.64 1.93 -10.17
C GLN A 92 -19.57 1.73 -8.66
N THR A 93 -18.40 1.33 -8.16
CA THR A 93 -18.17 1.07 -6.74
C THR A 93 -17.37 2.18 -6.04
N ASN A 94 -16.90 3.18 -6.79
CA ASN A 94 -15.98 4.22 -6.32
C ASN A 94 -14.69 3.61 -5.73
N THR A 95 -14.14 2.60 -6.41
CA THR A 95 -13.01 1.81 -5.91
C THR A 95 -11.78 1.98 -6.78
N VAL A 96 -10.65 2.31 -6.16
CA VAL A 96 -9.32 2.30 -6.79
C VAL A 96 -8.63 0.98 -6.45
N TYR A 97 -8.20 0.24 -7.46
CA TYR A 97 -7.45 -0.99 -7.34
C TYR A 97 -6.00 -0.74 -7.68
N ILE A 98 -5.10 -1.30 -6.88
CA ILE A 98 -3.66 -1.06 -6.96
C ILE A 98 -2.94 -2.40 -6.77
N GLY A 99 -2.17 -2.83 -7.75
CA GLY A 99 -1.43 -4.10 -7.69
C GLY A 99 0.01 -3.94 -8.17
N PRO A 100 0.94 -4.82 -7.78
CA PRO A 100 2.30 -4.80 -8.32
C PRO A 100 2.25 -4.91 -9.86
N ASP A 101 3.09 -4.15 -10.54
CA ASP A 101 3.15 -4.19 -12.00
C ASP A 101 3.76 -5.54 -12.44
N PRO A 102 3.02 -6.37 -13.20
CA PRO A 102 3.49 -7.69 -13.60
C PRO A 102 4.66 -7.64 -14.60
N GLN A 103 4.90 -6.50 -15.26
CA GLN A 103 5.97 -6.31 -16.24
C GLN A 103 7.28 -5.88 -15.60
N THR A 104 7.22 -5.25 -14.43
CA THR A 104 8.37 -4.71 -13.74
C THR A 104 8.57 -5.46 -12.43
N LEU A 105 9.55 -6.34 -12.47
CA LEU A 105 9.96 -7.18 -11.36
C LEU A 105 10.69 -6.40 -10.25
N SER A 106 10.25 -5.17 -9.94
CA SER A 106 10.82 -4.31 -8.89
C SER A 106 10.37 -4.77 -7.51
N TYR A 107 11.01 -5.84 -7.04
CA TYR A 107 10.64 -6.60 -5.85
C TYR A 107 11.09 -5.98 -4.51
N GLY A 108 11.54 -4.73 -4.46
CA GLY A 108 12.32 -4.23 -3.32
C GLY A 108 11.54 -3.49 -2.23
N GLN A 109 10.50 -2.73 -2.60
CA GLN A 109 9.91 -1.72 -1.69
C GLN A 109 8.66 -2.18 -0.96
N ASN A 110 7.90 -3.09 -1.57
CA ASN A 110 6.61 -3.55 -1.07
C ASN A 110 6.79 -4.85 -0.30
N GLN A 111 6.55 -4.81 1.00
CA GLN A 111 6.86 -5.89 1.92
C GLN A 111 5.78 -6.02 3.00
N PHE A 112 5.56 -7.24 3.49
CA PHE A 112 4.74 -7.49 4.68
C PHE A 112 5.44 -8.44 5.62
N SER A 113 5.08 -8.42 6.89
CA SER A 113 5.65 -9.34 7.86
C SER A 113 4.64 -10.33 8.42
N SER A 114 5.08 -11.58 8.55
CA SER A 114 4.23 -12.73 8.89
C SER A 114 4.49 -13.34 10.26
N GLY A 115 5.53 -12.89 10.98
CA GLY A 115 5.84 -13.29 12.35
C GLY A 115 5.67 -12.11 13.32
N GLY A 116 5.63 -12.36 14.62
CA GLY A 116 5.40 -11.37 15.69
C GLY A 116 6.39 -10.21 15.77
N LEU A 117 6.57 -9.65 16.98
CA LEU A 117 7.34 -8.43 17.26
C LEU A 117 8.73 -8.32 16.57
N LEU A 118 9.35 -9.44 16.19
CA LEU A 118 10.56 -9.51 15.36
C LEU A 118 10.36 -10.54 14.24
N SER A 119 10.20 -10.07 13.02
CA SER A 119 9.84 -10.92 11.90
C SER A 119 10.49 -10.49 10.60
N THR A 120 10.80 -11.48 9.76
CA THR A 120 11.41 -11.27 8.46
C THR A 120 10.33 -10.86 7.47
N PRO A 121 10.46 -9.70 6.80
CA PRO A 121 9.51 -9.31 5.77
C PRO A 121 9.54 -10.25 4.56
N GLY A 122 8.36 -10.54 4.01
CA GLY A 122 8.15 -11.15 2.71
C GLY A 122 7.85 -10.09 1.65
N LEU A 123 8.33 -10.31 0.43
CA LEU A 123 8.09 -9.41 -0.71
C LEU A 123 6.68 -9.59 -1.26
N ILE A 124 6.04 -8.50 -1.69
CA ILE A 124 4.77 -8.55 -2.43
C ILE A 124 5.08 -8.77 -3.91
N SER A 125 4.53 -9.83 -4.50
CA SER A 125 4.76 -10.20 -5.91
C SER A 125 3.49 -10.33 -6.74
N SER A 126 2.31 -10.39 -6.12
CA SER A 126 1.02 -10.49 -6.81
C SER A 126 -0.13 -10.06 -5.89
N GLY A 127 -1.31 -9.87 -6.47
CA GLY A 127 -2.52 -9.47 -5.77
C GLY A 127 -2.86 -8.00 -5.95
N TYR A 128 -3.73 -7.47 -5.09
CA TYR A 128 -4.15 -6.06 -5.14
C TYR A 128 -4.57 -5.52 -3.78
N MET A 129 -4.53 -4.19 -3.69
CA MET A 129 -5.19 -3.37 -2.69
C MET A 129 -6.36 -2.65 -3.37
N ALA A 130 -7.53 -2.68 -2.74
CA ALA A 130 -8.70 -1.92 -3.15
C ALA A 130 -8.93 -0.81 -2.12
N LEU A 131 -9.16 0.42 -2.59
CA LEU A 131 -9.42 1.61 -1.80
C LEU A 131 -10.76 2.20 -2.19
N GLN A 132 -11.61 2.46 -1.23
CA GLN A 132 -12.94 3.01 -1.46
C GLN A 132 -13.15 4.23 -0.53
N PRO A 133 -12.86 5.45 -1.02
CA PRO A 133 -13.17 6.68 -0.31
C PRO A 133 -14.67 6.80 -0.05
N GLN A 134 -15.03 7.34 1.10
CA GLN A 134 -16.41 7.54 1.53
C GLN A 134 -16.73 9.05 1.64
N ASN A 135 -18.01 9.37 1.71
CA ASN A 135 -18.48 10.77 1.73
C ASN A 135 -18.28 11.48 3.08
N ASP A 136 -17.88 10.76 4.13
CA ASP A 136 -17.75 11.23 5.51
C ASP A 136 -16.29 11.41 5.94
N ASN A 137 -15.38 11.60 4.99
CA ASN A 137 -13.93 11.63 5.21
C ASN A 137 -13.36 10.32 5.78
N SER A 138 -14.09 9.21 5.65
CA SER A 138 -13.56 7.89 5.92
C SER A 138 -13.09 7.20 4.64
N ILE A 139 -12.31 6.14 4.81
CA ILE A 139 -11.90 5.27 3.72
C ILE A 139 -12.01 3.82 4.15
N LEU A 140 -12.48 2.98 3.24
CA LEU A 140 -12.45 1.54 3.37
C LEU A 140 -11.36 0.98 2.44
N GLY A 141 -10.74 -0.11 2.86
CA GLY A 141 -9.82 -0.82 2.00
C GLY A 141 -9.78 -2.31 2.26
N ALA A 142 -9.39 -3.04 1.22
CA ALA A 142 -9.16 -4.46 1.25
C ALA A 142 -7.81 -4.76 0.59
N ILE A 143 -7.11 -5.77 1.09
CA ILE A 143 -5.82 -6.21 0.60
C ILE A 143 -5.87 -7.71 0.43
N ASP A 144 -5.48 -8.18 -0.73
CA ASP A 144 -5.20 -9.59 -1.01
C ASP A 144 -3.89 -9.66 -1.79
N PHE A 145 -2.78 -9.75 -1.05
CA PHE A 145 -1.44 -9.83 -1.60
C PHE A 145 -0.86 -11.23 -1.40
N SER A 146 0.06 -11.59 -2.28
CA SER A 146 0.85 -12.82 -2.16
C SER A 146 2.32 -12.56 -2.45
N GLY A 147 3.16 -13.37 -1.82
CA GLY A 147 4.60 -13.33 -1.91
C GLY A 147 5.26 -14.68 -1.66
N PRO A 148 6.59 -14.79 -1.80
CA PRO A 148 7.34 -16.02 -1.47
C PRO A 148 7.12 -16.48 -0.02
N GLY A 149 6.78 -15.55 0.86
CA GLY A 149 6.47 -15.81 2.27
C GLY A 149 5.05 -16.31 2.53
N GLY A 150 4.16 -16.33 1.54
CA GLY A 150 2.75 -16.72 1.68
C GLY A 150 1.76 -15.60 1.36
N GLY A 151 0.52 -15.71 1.86
CA GLY A 151 -0.57 -14.77 1.60
C GLY A 151 -0.73 -13.74 2.72
N TYR A 152 -1.08 -12.51 2.32
CA TYR A 152 -1.43 -11.39 3.19
C TYR A 152 -2.82 -10.90 2.82
N GLN A 153 -3.78 -11.07 3.72
CA GLN A 153 -5.15 -10.63 3.52
C GLN A 153 -5.53 -9.69 4.65
N ALA A 154 -6.04 -8.52 4.31
CA ALA A 154 -6.48 -7.55 5.30
C ALA A 154 -7.67 -6.75 4.82
N GLN A 155 -8.45 -6.27 5.77
CA GLN A 155 -9.38 -5.17 5.58
C GLN A 155 -8.94 -4.04 6.49
N PHE A 156 -9.19 -2.81 6.05
CA PHE A 156 -9.01 -1.66 6.90
C PHE A 156 -10.12 -0.65 6.72
N SER A 157 -10.33 0.12 7.77
CA SER A 157 -11.07 1.36 7.73
C SER A 157 -10.20 2.44 8.33
N GLY A 158 -10.33 3.66 7.84
CA GLY A 158 -9.61 4.79 8.37
C GLY A 158 -10.39 6.09 8.30
N THR A 159 -9.86 7.07 8.99
CA THR A 159 -10.44 8.42 9.07
C THR A 159 -9.39 9.42 8.64
N LEU A 160 -9.79 10.40 7.83
CA LEU A 160 -8.90 11.46 7.38
C LEU A 160 -8.43 12.29 8.57
N VAL A 161 -7.12 12.41 8.73
CA VAL A 161 -6.49 13.18 9.81
C VAL A 161 -5.83 14.46 9.29
N GLN A 162 -5.44 14.49 8.01
CA GLN A 162 -4.74 15.64 7.44
C GLN A 162 -4.99 15.77 5.95
N VAL A 163 -5.11 17.02 5.49
CA VAL A 163 -5.01 17.42 4.08
C VAL A 163 -3.87 18.42 3.96
N VAL A 164 -2.91 18.14 3.09
CA VAL A 164 -1.72 18.98 2.82
C VAL A 164 -1.76 19.47 1.39
#